data_AF-A0AAV4ZZX9-F1
#
_entry.id   AF-A0AAV4ZZX9-F1
#
_cell.length_a   1.000
_cell.length_b   1.000
_cell.length_c   1.000
_cell.angle_alpha   90.00
_cell.angle_beta   90.00
_cell.angle_gamma   90.00
#
_symmetry.space_group_name_H-M   'P 1'
#
loop_
_entity.id
_entity.type
_entity.pdbx_description
1 polymer ?
#
loop_
_entity_poly.entity_id
_entity_poly.type
_entity_poly.pdbx_seq_one_letter_code
_entity_poly.pdbx_strand_id
1 'polypeptide(L)'
;MQKTAALAKSPLFQETPEDLSFSECIKLSYCRAKAVAQVFKLTTTDILHVSPRYWEFHTDPILVMDDSVVTLLTIQYNLFIGTIARFAKGRPDIEKTISEALDYRISGQFCLTEIDRGLNAINIETTATLQPSGEFLLHTPHPGAAKLLSPRGTARPVGHSLTSFNQVCLPSTALLGSLEKPRDTRESFFQNIQRVVVGTLSMGASAIAALRIGCYIGIAYSLRRQVNDTSTRTMRPISSFSTQYIPLLTSVAQTMVFSALCQEAYEYFVDPSTSPTQKHFVAAIFKTTVFRHAAEILLQLGDRCGAQGLFEVNQLLALHAGARGGAIAEGDILGLSIRFAIDMLRSRVKVPEPKFPDHLLAKHEQSIVKELRMFLAQSTDHRSPETERVLLPHCRGVLEAIGYRWAYEAALAKGVSQPIIDLFIASLFELDAAWYSENAGLPRWEQKNLLLDRATVLYKDLPQLLKSLDVESYVTAPIVSQERWDKYTLSALPCYE
;
A
#
# COMPACT_ATOMS: atom_id res chain seq x y z
N MET A 1 -13.40 3.91 19.03
CA MET A 1 -13.64 2.53 18.56
C MET A 1 -13.83 2.59 17.06
N GLN A 2 -13.09 1.79 16.29
CA GLN A 2 -13.14 1.86 14.82
C GLN A 2 -14.51 1.46 14.28
N LYS A 3 -14.93 2.13 13.21
CA LYS A 3 -16.31 2.08 12.67
C LYS A 3 -16.75 0.67 12.26
N THR A 4 -15.81 -0.15 11.80
CA THR A 4 -16.04 -1.49 11.25
C THR A 4 -15.72 -2.61 12.25
N ALA A 5 -15.32 -2.31 13.49
CA ALA A 5 -14.88 -3.32 14.45
C ALA A 5 -15.94 -4.40 14.74
N ALA A 6 -17.23 -4.02 14.76
CA ALA A 6 -18.33 -4.98 14.89
C ALA A 6 -18.50 -5.85 13.63
N LEU A 7 -18.32 -5.27 12.45
CA LEU A 7 -18.37 -5.99 11.17
C LEU A 7 -17.20 -6.97 11.05
N ALA A 8 -16.00 -6.58 11.46
CA ALA A 8 -14.81 -7.43 11.49
C ALA A 8 -15.03 -8.71 12.31
N LYS A 9 -15.77 -8.63 13.42
CA LYS A 9 -16.13 -9.76 14.28
C LYS A 9 -17.34 -10.57 13.81
N SER A 10 -18.02 -10.15 12.75
CA SER A 10 -19.18 -10.88 12.24
C SER A 10 -18.78 -12.22 11.62
N PRO A 11 -19.68 -13.22 11.55
CA PRO A 11 -19.41 -14.50 10.89
C PRO A 11 -18.86 -14.33 9.47
N LEU A 12 -19.37 -13.33 8.72
CA LEU A 12 -18.94 -13.03 7.35
C LEU A 12 -17.43 -12.71 7.25
N PHE A 13 -16.85 -12.02 8.23
CA PHE A 13 -15.42 -11.67 8.23
C PHE A 13 -14.54 -12.66 9.00
N GLN A 14 -15.14 -13.58 9.76
CA GLN A 14 -14.44 -14.63 10.50
C GLN A 14 -14.37 -15.96 9.73
N GLU A 15 -15.12 -16.09 8.63
CA GLU A 15 -15.09 -17.27 7.75
C GLU A 15 -13.73 -17.44 7.05
N THR A 16 -13.13 -18.62 7.22
CA THR A 16 -11.83 -18.98 6.63
C THR A 16 -12.02 -19.61 5.25
N PRO A 17 -11.25 -19.18 4.22
CA PRO A 17 -11.46 -19.62 2.85
C PRO A 17 -10.81 -20.98 2.50
N GLU A 18 -10.14 -21.62 3.45
CA GLU A 18 -9.27 -22.79 3.20
C GLU A 18 -10.02 -23.97 2.56
N ASP A 19 -11.31 -24.14 2.90
CA ASP A 19 -12.18 -25.19 2.35
C ASP A 19 -13.09 -24.70 1.21
N LEU A 20 -13.01 -23.42 0.83
CA LEU A 20 -13.87 -22.83 -0.19
C LEU A 20 -13.31 -23.05 -1.59
N SER A 21 -14.18 -23.42 -2.54
CA SER A 21 -13.82 -23.40 -3.96
C SER A 21 -13.49 -21.99 -4.44
N PHE A 22 -12.83 -21.89 -5.60
CA PHE A 22 -12.50 -20.61 -6.22
C PHE A 22 -13.72 -19.69 -6.39
N SER A 23 -14.88 -20.23 -6.79
CA SER A 23 -16.12 -19.48 -6.98
C SER A 23 -16.72 -19.00 -5.64
N GLU A 24 -16.63 -19.82 -4.60
CA GLU A 24 -17.10 -19.46 -3.25
C GLU A 24 -16.22 -18.37 -2.63
N CYS A 25 -14.90 -18.46 -2.79
CA CYS A 25 -13.97 -17.39 -2.40
C CYS A 25 -14.36 -16.04 -3.03
N ILE A 26 -14.64 -16.02 -4.35
CA ILE A 26 -15.06 -14.79 -5.03
C ILE A 26 -16.37 -14.28 -4.42
N LYS A 27 -17.39 -15.13 -4.29
CA LYS A 27 -18.70 -14.73 -3.72
C LYS A 27 -18.53 -14.14 -2.32
N LEU A 28 -17.71 -14.76 -1.47
CA LEU A 28 -17.41 -14.29 -0.12
C LEU A 28 -16.78 -12.88 -0.15
N SER A 29 -15.78 -12.65 -0.99
CA SER A 29 -15.13 -11.34 -1.16
C SER A 29 -16.12 -10.26 -1.59
N TYR A 30 -17.05 -10.56 -2.51
CA TYR A 30 -18.09 -9.61 -2.93
C TYR A 30 -19.11 -9.32 -1.82
N CYS A 31 -19.51 -10.33 -1.04
CA CYS A 31 -20.37 -10.15 0.13
C CYS A 31 -19.71 -9.25 1.18
N ARG A 32 -18.44 -9.48 1.47
CA ARG A 32 -17.63 -8.65 2.38
C ARG A 32 -17.51 -7.22 1.88
N ALA A 33 -17.19 -7.03 0.60
CA ALA A 33 -17.08 -5.72 -0.02
C ALA A 33 -18.41 -4.94 0.07
N LYS A 34 -19.54 -5.59 -0.21
CA LYS A 34 -20.88 -5.00 -0.04
C LYS A 34 -21.17 -4.59 1.40
N ALA A 35 -20.80 -5.42 2.38
CA ALA A 35 -21.01 -5.09 3.78
C ALA A 35 -20.18 -3.86 4.22
N VAL A 36 -18.93 -3.74 3.75
CA VAL A 36 -18.10 -2.56 3.99
C VAL A 36 -18.70 -1.31 3.35
N ALA A 37 -19.15 -1.42 2.08
CA ALA A 37 -19.83 -0.33 1.38
C ALA A 37 -21.04 0.23 2.17
N GLN A 38 -21.84 -0.66 2.76
CA GLN A 38 -23.01 -0.30 3.57
C GLN A 38 -22.67 0.42 4.88
N VAL A 39 -21.47 0.19 5.43
CA VAL A 39 -20.99 0.89 6.64
C VAL A 39 -20.50 2.31 6.29
N PHE A 40 -19.74 2.46 5.21
CA PHE A 40 -19.14 3.75 4.87
C PHE A 40 -20.09 4.69 4.15
N LYS A 41 -20.96 4.19 3.28
CA LYS A 41 -21.93 4.99 2.49
C LYS A 41 -21.27 6.23 1.87
N LEU A 42 -20.15 6.03 1.18
CA LEU A 42 -19.44 7.11 0.51
C LEU A 42 -20.36 7.79 -0.52
N THR A 43 -20.18 9.09 -0.69
CA THR A 43 -20.85 9.88 -1.74
C THR A 43 -19.90 10.19 -2.88
N THR A 44 -20.43 10.62 -4.02
CA THR A 44 -19.63 11.13 -5.14
C THR A 44 -18.71 12.27 -4.71
N THR A 45 -19.20 13.17 -3.85
CA THR A 45 -18.41 14.27 -3.27
C THR A 45 -17.25 13.74 -2.43
N ASP A 46 -17.50 12.73 -1.60
CA ASP A 46 -16.46 12.12 -0.77
C ASP A 46 -15.31 11.58 -1.63
N ILE A 47 -15.65 10.93 -2.75
CA ILE A 47 -14.71 10.29 -3.68
C ILE A 47 -13.93 11.32 -4.51
N LEU A 48 -14.62 12.32 -5.07
CA LEU A 48 -14.00 13.33 -5.93
C LEU A 48 -13.03 14.23 -5.15
N HIS A 49 -13.34 14.53 -3.89
CA HIS A 49 -12.55 15.44 -3.06
C HIS A 49 -11.64 14.74 -2.05
N VAL A 50 -11.60 13.40 -2.04
CA VAL A 50 -10.81 12.61 -1.08
C VAL A 50 -11.11 13.09 0.36
N SER A 51 -12.40 13.19 0.67
CA SER A 51 -12.88 13.71 1.96
C SER A 51 -12.31 12.93 3.15
N PRO A 52 -12.42 13.46 4.38
CA PRO A 52 -12.05 12.71 5.58
C PRO A 52 -12.76 11.35 5.70
N ARG A 53 -13.99 11.22 5.20
CA ARG A 53 -14.72 9.94 5.18
C ARG A 53 -14.16 8.95 4.16
N TYR A 54 -13.74 9.44 2.99
CA TYR A 54 -13.05 8.62 1.99
C TYR A 54 -11.69 8.15 2.51
N TRP A 55 -11.01 9.02 3.27
CA TRP A 55 -9.74 8.68 3.90
C TRP A 55 -9.91 7.67 5.04
N GLU A 56 -10.89 7.89 5.93
CA GLU A 56 -11.26 6.93 6.98
C GLU A 56 -11.49 5.54 6.38
N PHE A 57 -12.22 5.45 5.27
CA PHE A 57 -12.44 4.22 4.51
C PHE A 57 -11.12 3.52 4.11
N HIS A 58 -10.19 4.22 3.46
CA HIS A 58 -8.93 3.61 2.97
C HIS A 58 -7.93 3.25 4.07
N THR A 59 -8.05 3.90 5.24
CA THR A 59 -7.23 3.61 6.42
C THR A 59 -7.82 2.54 7.34
N ASP A 60 -9.05 2.08 7.08
CA ASP A 60 -9.74 1.12 7.94
C ASP A 60 -9.17 -0.31 7.75
N PRO A 61 -8.79 -1.02 8.83
CA PRO A 61 -8.20 -2.34 8.72
C PRO A 61 -9.12 -3.43 8.16
N ILE A 62 -10.43 -3.18 8.06
CA ILE A 62 -11.38 -4.12 7.43
C ILE A 62 -10.97 -4.45 5.99
N LEU A 63 -10.34 -3.51 5.28
CA LEU A 63 -9.98 -3.65 3.87
C LEU A 63 -8.93 -4.73 3.64
N VAL A 64 -8.05 -4.93 4.61
CA VAL A 64 -6.90 -5.85 4.49
C VAL A 64 -7.11 -7.18 5.21
N MET A 65 -8.27 -7.40 5.85
CA MET A 65 -8.69 -8.74 6.29
C MET A 65 -8.94 -9.68 5.09
N ASP A 66 -9.13 -9.10 3.91
CA ASP A 66 -9.33 -9.79 2.64
C ASP A 66 -8.75 -8.93 1.51
N ASP A 67 -7.64 -9.35 0.90
CA ASP A 67 -6.95 -8.58 -0.13
C ASP A 67 -7.82 -8.35 -1.40
N SER A 68 -8.84 -9.19 -1.62
CA SER A 68 -9.83 -8.96 -2.67
C SER A 68 -10.77 -7.82 -2.31
N VAL A 69 -11.14 -7.64 -1.05
CA VAL A 69 -12.02 -6.55 -0.61
C VAL A 69 -11.38 -5.19 -0.83
N VAL A 70 -10.11 -4.99 -0.43
CA VAL A 70 -9.40 -3.73 -0.74
C VAL A 70 -9.32 -3.49 -2.25
N THR A 71 -9.07 -4.54 -3.04
CA THR A 71 -8.99 -4.43 -4.50
C THR A 71 -10.34 -4.02 -5.10
N LEU A 72 -11.42 -4.74 -4.76
CA LEU A 72 -12.77 -4.50 -5.27
C LEU A 72 -13.24 -3.09 -4.93
N LEU A 73 -13.12 -2.67 -3.68
CA LEU A 73 -13.63 -1.37 -3.24
C LEU A 73 -12.77 -0.20 -3.71
N THR A 74 -11.45 -0.40 -3.84
CA THR A 74 -10.58 0.61 -4.47
C THR A 74 -10.95 0.78 -5.94
N ILE A 75 -11.12 -0.30 -6.70
CA ILE A 75 -11.55 -0.21 -8.10
C ILE A 75 -12.93 0.46 -8.19
N GLN A 76 -13.90 0.03 -7.38
CA GLN A 76 -15.26 0.57 -7.37
C GLN A 76 -15.27 2.08 -7.11
N TYR A 77 -14.70 2.51 -5.99
CA TYR A 77 -14.80 3.90 -5.55
C TYR A 77 -13.76 4.80 -6.20
N ASN A 78 -12.48 4.40 -6.20
CA ASN A 78 -11.41 5.23 -6.74
C ASN A 78 -11.44 5.30 -8.27
N LEU A 79 -11.38 4.14 -8.92
CA LEU A 79 -11.11 4.08 -10.35
C LEU A 79 -12.38 4.20 -11.18
N PHE A 80 -13.42 3.43 -10.88
CA PHE A 80 -14.66 3.44 -11.65
C PHE A 80 -15.49 4.68 -11.34
N ILE A 81 -16.05 4.79 -10.12
CA ILE A 81 -16.93 5.91 -9.74
C ILE A 81 -16.17 7.24 -9.85
N GLY A 82 -14.94 7.32 -9.32
CA GLY A 82 -14.11 8.52 -9.39
C GLY A 82 -13.80 9.00 -10.81
N THR A 83 -13.80 8.10 -11.81
CA THR A 83 -13.62 8.48 -13.22
C THR A 83 -14.92 8.98 -13.82
N ILE A 84 -16.00 8.20 -13.75
CA ILE A 84 -17.26 8.54 -14.43
C ILE A 84 -17.97 9.73 -13.78
N ALA A 85 -17.77 9.96 -12.48
CA ALA A 85 -18.35 11.08 -11.74
C ALA A 85 -17.97 12.46 -12.30
N ARG A 86 -16.80 12.57 -12.94
CA ARG A 86 -16.34 13.82 -13.58
C ARG A 86 -17.18 14.19 -14.80
N PHE A 87 -17.88 13.22 -15.38
CA PHE A 87 -18.69 13.35 -16.59
C PHE A 87 -20.20 13.25 -16.31
N ALA A 88 -20.59 13.19 -15.02
CA ALA A 88 -21.99 12.94 -14.64
C ALA A 88 -22.93 14.12 -14.93
N LYS A 89 -22.43 15.36 -14.86
CA LYS A 89 -23.26 16.56 -15.00
C LYS A 89 -23.98 16.58 -16.37
N GLY A 90 -25.31 16.49 -16.35
CA GLY A 90 -26.13 16.48 -17.56
C GLY A 90 -26.21 15.12 -18.26
N ARG A 91 -25.78 14.03 -17.60
CA ARG A 91 -25.80 12.65 -18.09
C ARG A 91 -26.57 11.74 -17.10
N PRO A 92 -27.92 11.69 -17.19
CA PRO A 92 -28.75 10.90 -16.27
C PRO A 92 -28.40 9.41 -16.25
N ASP A 93 -27.89 8.88 -17.37
CA ASP A 93 -27.40 7.51 -17.49
C ASP A 93 -26.15 7.27 -16.62
N ILE A 94 -25.21 8.21 -16.60
CA ILE A 94 -24.03 8.15 -15.72
C ILE A 94 -24.43 8.39 -14.25
N GLU A 95 -25.31 9.34 -13.97
CA GLU A 95 -25.81 9.61 -12.61
C GLU A 95 -26.49 8.38 -12.00
N LYS A 96 -27.35 7.70 -12.78
CA LYS A 96 -27.96 6.43 -12.38
C LYS A 96 -26.91 5.35 -12.11
N THR A 97 -25.94 5.21 -13.01
CA THR A 97 -24.86 4.21 -12.90
C THR A 97 -24.03 4.44 -11.62
N ILE A 98 -23.68 5.70 -11.32
CA ILE A 98 -23.00 6.08 -10.09
C ILE A 98 -23.84 5.72 -8.87
N SER A 99 -25.14 6.04 -8.87
CA SER A 99 -26.02 5.71 -7.75
C SER A 99 -26.08 4.19 -7.49
N GLU A 100 -26.22 3.37 -8.54
CA GLU A 100 -26.25 1.91 -8.41
C GLU A 100 -24.90 1.35 -7.94
N ALA A 101 -23.79 1.96 -8.36
CA ALA A 101 -22.45 1.57 -7.95
C ALA A 101 -22.14 1.95 -6.50
N LEU A 102 -22.57 3.14 -6.04
CA LEU A 102 -22.43 3.56 -4.65
C LEU A 102 -23.20 2.64 -3.69
N ASP A 103 -24.41 2.21 -4.10
CA ASP A 103 -25.23 1.21 -3.38
C ASP A 103 -24.70 -0.23 -3.50
N TYR A 104 -23.63 -0.44 -4.26
CA TYR A 104 -23.05 -1.77 -4.55
C TYR A 104 -24.06 -2.76 -5.15
N ARG A 105 -25.02 -2.24 -5.96
CA ARG A 105 -25.94 -3.06 -6.79
C ARG A 105 -25.25 -3.54 -8.06
N ILE A 106 -24.32 -2.74 -8.58
CA ILE A 106 -23.41 -3.09 -9.67
C ILE A 106 -21.97 -2.98 -9.18
N SER A 107 -21.10 -3.82 -9.74
CA SER A 107 -19.64 -3.73 -9.58
C SER A 107 -19.05 -3.19 -10.87
N GLY A 108 -18.43 -2.02 -10.80
CA GLY A 108 -17.70 -1.44 -11.92
C GLY A 108 -16.23 -1.85 -11.90
N GLN A 109 -15.61 -1.81 -13.08
CA GLN A 109 -14.21 -2.18 -13.26
C GLN A 109 -13.47 -1.08 -14.05
N PHE A 110 -12.16 -1.05 -13.90
CA PHE A 110 -11.29 -0.11 -14.62
C PHE A 110 -10.26 -0.88 -15.46
N CYS A 111 -10.62 -1.14 -16.72
CA CYS A 111 -9.88 -2.03 -17.61
C CYS A 111 -8.79 -1.29 -18.41
N LEU A 112 -7.74 -0.84 -17.73
CA LEU A 112 -6.58 -0.20 -18.39
C LEU A 112 -5.56 -1.23 -18.87
N THR A 113 -5.05 -2.06 -17.94
CA THR A 113 -4.01 -3.06 -18.19
C THR A 113 -4.42 -4.12 -19.21
N GLU A 114 -3.52 -4.46 -20.13
CA GLU A 114 -3.62 -5.62 -21.02
C GLU A 114 -2.57 -6.67 -20.64
N ILE A 115 -2.75 -7.91 -21.10
CA ILE A 115 -1.81 -9.02 -20.84
C ILE A 115 -0.37 -8.61 -21.18
N ASP A 116 -0.16 -7.99 -22.35
CA ASP A 116 1.17 -7.58 -22.82
C ASP A 116 1.57 -6.16 -22.34
N ARG A 117 0.62 -5.36 -21.83
CA ARG A 117 0.80 -3.92 -21.57
C ARG A 117 0.28 -3.51 -20.19
N GLY A 118 1.19 -3.51 -19.19
CA GLY A 118 0.97 -2.91 -17.87
C GLY A 118 1.67 -1.55 -17.72
N LEU A 119 2.99 -1.57 -17.55
CA LEU A 119 3.81 -0.36 -17.34
C LEU A 119 3.83 0.59 -18.56
N ASN A 120 3.43 0.11 -19.74
CA ASN A 120 3.34 0.89 -20.97
C ASN A 120 1.88 1.16 -21.38
N ALA A 121 1.02 1.52 -20.43
CA ALA A 121 -0.42 1.70 -20.65
C ALA A 121 -0.80 2.79 -21.66
N ILE A 122 0.11 3.70 -22.01
CA ILE A 122 -0.13 4.70 -23.07
C ILE A 122 -0.20 4.06 -24.47
N ASN A 123 0.37 2.85 -24.63
CA ASN A 123 0.44 2.11 -25.88
C ASN A 123 -0.38 0.81 -25.80
N ILE A 124 -1.54 0.84 -25.15
CA ILE A 124 -2.50 -0.27 -25.20
C ILE A 124 -3.03 -0.46 -26.63
N GLU A 125 -3.47 -1.68 -26.93
CA GLU A 125 -3.75 -2.13 -28.30
C GLU A 125 -5.25 -2.37 -28.54
N THR A 126 -6.07 -2.43 -27.48
CA THR A 126 -7.53 -2.38 -27.61
C THR A 126 -7.96 -1.08 -28.29
N THR A 127 -8.73 -1.17 -29.37
CA THR A 127 -9.15 -0.01 -30.17
C THR A 127 -10.64 0.28 -29.99
N ALA A 128 -11.00 1.57 -30.02
CA ALA A 128 -12.37 2.05 -30.13
C ALA A 128 -12.51 2.90 -31.40
N THR A 129 -13.07 2.32 -32.46
CA THR A 129 -13.13 2.96 -33.79
C THR A 129 -14.49 3.62 -34.02
N LEU A 130 -14.51 4.95 -34.19
CA LEU A 130 -15.71 5.70 -34.54
C LEU A 130 -16.24 5.26 -35.91
N GLN A 131 -17.51 4.88 -35.96
CA GLN A 131 -18.22 4.46 -37.17
C GLN A 131 -18.95 5.66 -37.82
N PRO A 132 -19.30 5.58 -39.11
CA PRO A 132 -20.12 6.60 -39.77
C PRO A 132 -21.48 6.84 -39.09
N SER A 133 -22.03 5.85 -38.38
CA SER A 133 -23.27 5.99 -37.58
C SER A 133 -23.09 6.87 -36.33
N GLY A 134 -21.86 7.18 -35.94
CA GLY A 134 -21.51 7.84 -34.68
C GLY A 134 -21.26 6.87 -33.52
N GLU A 135 -21.52 5.58 -33.70
CA GLU A 135 -21.21 4.53 -32.71
C GLU A 135 -19.71 4.20 -32.70
N PHE A 136 -19.26 3.49 -31.66
CA PHE A 136 -17.89 3.01 -31.54
C PHE A 136 -17.83 1.50 -31.67
N LEU A 137 -16.87 1.01 -32.44
CA LEU A 137 -16.52 -0.40 -32.52
C LEU A 137 -15.34 -0.69 -31.60
N LEU A 138 -15.58 -1.37 -30.49
CA LEU A 138 -14.55 -1.76 -29.53
C LEU A 138 -13.98 -3.14 -29.91
N HIS A 139 -12.66 -3.24 -30.07
CA HIS A 139 -12.01 -4.47 -30.53
C HIS A 139 -10.66 -4.72 -29.86
N THR A 140 -10.47 -5.97 -29.41
CA THR A 140 -9.21 -6.55 -28.95
C THR A 140 -8.55 -7.29 -30.12
N PRO A 141 -7.45 -6.78 -30.70
CA PRO A 141 -6.90 -7.29 -31.96
C PRO A 141 -6.20 -8.65 -31.86
N HIS A 142 -5.71 -9.03 -30.68
CA HIS A 142 -5.07 -10.33 -30.42
C HIS A 142 -5.16 -10.68 -28.93
N PRO A 143 -4.93 -11.96 -28.54
CA PRO A 143 -5.04 -12.39 -27.14
C PRO A 143 -4.20 -11.56 -26.14
N GLY A 144 -3.00 -11.13 -26.54
CA GLY A 144 -2.12 -10.28 -25.72
C GLY A 144 -2.69 -8.88 -25.39
N ALA A 145 -3.65 -8.39 -26.17
CA ALA A 145 -4.35 -7.13 -25.91
C ALA A 145 -5.58 -7.30 -24.99
N ALA A 146 -5.89 -8.53 -24.54
CA ALA A 146 -7.02 -8.77 -23.64
C ALA A 146 -6.79 -8.13 -22.27
N LYS A 147 -7.89 -7.74 -21.60
CA LYS A 147 -7.88 -7.18 -20.24
C LYS A 147 -7.93 -8.27 -19.16
N LEU A 148 -7.76 -9.53 -19.57
CA LEU A 148 -7.84 -10.70 -18.72
C LEU A 148 -6.57 -10.85 -17.87
N LEU A 149 -6.66 -10.56 -16.59
CA LEU A 149 -5.58 -10.75 -15.64
C LEU A 149 -5.61 -12.18 -15.04
N SER A 150 -4.46 -12.84 -15.04
CA SER A 150 -4.29 -14.15 -14.41
C SER A 150 -4.50 -14.08 -12.88
N PRO A 151 -4.95 -15.18 -12.24
CA PRO A 151 -5.03 -15.24 -10.78
C PRO A 151 -3.68 -14.92 -10.13
N ARG A 152 -3.72 -14.13 -9.04
CA ARG A 152 -2.53 -13.82 -8.24
C ARG A 152 -2.26 -15.00 -7.30
N GLY A 153 -1.05 -15.56 -7.30
CA GLY A 153 -0.69 -16.60 -6.34
C GLY A 153 -0.75 -16.07 -4.90
N THR A 154 -1.20 -16.89 -3.94
CA THR A 154 -1.31 -16.58 -2.48
C THR A 154 -2.27 -15.44 -2.09
N ALA A 155 -2.89 -14.76 -3.05
CA ALA A 155 -3.91 -13.73 -2.83
C ALA A 155 -5.29 -14.30 -3.13
N ARG A 156 -6.33 -13.84 -2.42
CA ARG A 156 -7.70 -14.27 -2.70
C ARG A 156 -8.11 -13.86 -4.11
N PRO A 157 -8.89 -14.68 -4.84
CA PRO A 157 -9.31 -14.34 -6.18
C PRO A 157 -10.34 -13.20 -6.13
N VAL A 158 -10.03 -12.11 -6.86
CA VAL A 158 -10.90 -10.94 -6.98
C VAL A 158 -12.12 -11.24 -7.86
N GLY A 159 -11.99 -12.15 -8.83
CA GLY A 159 -13.02 -12.39 -9.85
C GLY A 159 -13.22 -11.19 -10.77
N HIS A 160 -12.16 -10.75 -11.45
CA HIS A 160 -12.25 -9.68 -12.46
C HIS A 160 -13.15 -10.10 -13.62
N SER A 161 -13.81 -9.12 -14.25
CA SER A 161 -14.53 -9.34 -15.50
C SER A 161 -13.55 -9.71 -16.62
N LEU A 162 -13.54 -10.98 -17.01
CA LEU A 162 -12.84 -11.48 -18.20
C LEU A 162 -13.29 -10.62 -19.39
N THR A 163 -12.41 -9.81 -20.00
CA THR A 163 -12.83 -8.94 -21.11
C THR A 163 -11.82 -8.96 -22.26
N SER A 164 -12.28 -9.54 -23.37
CA SER A 164 -11.82 -9.27 -24.72
C SER A 164 -13.02 -8.79 -25.53
N PHE A 165 -12.79 -7.91 -26.49
CA PHE A 165 -13.85 -7.29 -27.27
C PHE A 165 -13.76 -7.79 -28.71
N ASN A 166 -14.78 -8.50 -29.18
CA ASN A 166 -14.89 -8.86 -30.59
C ASN A 166 -15.91 -7.96 -31.27
N GLN A 167 -15.44 -6.84 -31.83
CA GLN A 167 -16.27 -5.90 -32.60
C GLN A 167 -17.55 -5.49 -31.84
N VAL A 168 -17.40 -5.16 -30.56
CA VAL A 168 -18.53 -4.77 -29.70
C VAL A 168 -18.97 -3.35 -30.07
N CYS A 169 -20.20 -3.20 -30.54
CA CYS A 169 -20.78 -1.90 -30.84
C CYS A 169 -21.20 -1.19 -29.55
N LEU A 170 -20.76 0.06 -29.39
CA LEU A 170 -21.11 0.92 -28.28
C LEU A 170 -21.75 2.22 -28.80
N PRO A 171 -22.79 2.74 -28.12
CA PRO A 171 -23.40 4.00 -28.52
C PRO A 171 -22.39 5.15 -28.40
N SER A 172 -22.60 6.23 -29.16
CA SER A 172 -21.77 7.45 -29.10
C SER A 172 -21.63 8.00 -27.68
N THR A 173 -22.66 7.81 -26.85
CA THR A 173 -22.69 8.23 -25.44
C THR A 173 -21.75 7.45 -24.54
N ALA A 174 -21.21 6.29 -24.96
CA ALA A 174 -20.29 5.49 -24.17
C ALA A 174 -18.90 6.13 -24.02
N LEU A 175 -18.50 7.02 -24.95
CA LEU A 175 -17.26 7.77 -24.80
C LEU A 175 -17.42 8.84 -23.71
N LEU A 176 -16.45 8.86 -22.79
CA LEU A 176 -16.35 9.90 -21.77
C LEU A 176 -15.40 11.00 -22.25
N GLY A 177 -15.92 12.22 -22.41
CA GLY A 177 -15.14 13.38 -22.83
C GLY A 177 -15.36 13.77 -24.29
N SER A 178 -14.41 14.54 -24.83
CA SER A 178 -14.49 15.11 -26.19
C SER A 178 -13.87 14.17 -27.23
N LEU A 179 -14.40 14.24 -28.46
CA LEU A 179 -13.78 13.63 -29.65
C LEU A 179 -12.59 14.44 -30.19
N GLU A 180 -12.42 15.67 -29.72
CA GLU A 180 -11.32 16.53 -30.15
C GLU A 180 -9.97 15.94 -29.77
N LYS A 181 -9.08 15.87 -30.77
CA LYS A 181 -7.72 15.39 -30.54
C LYS A 181 -6.98 16.39 -29.62
N PRO A 182 -6.43 15.95 -28.48
CA PRO A 182 -5.70 16.83 -27.58
C PRO A 182 -4.40 17.32 -28.26
N ARG A 183 -3.97 18.53 -27.89
CA ARG A 183 -2.70 19.12 -28.36
C ARG A 183 -1.49 18.32 -27.85
N ASP A 184 -1.53 17.93 -26.58
CA ASP A 184 -0.56 17.02 -25.95
C ASP A 184 -1.26 15.72 -25.57
N THR A 185 -1.00 14.67 -26.33
CA THR A 185 -1.60 13.34 -26.11
C THR A 185 -1.12 12.69 -24.81
N ARG A 186 0.11 12.96 -24.39
CA ARG A 186 0.69 12.40 -23.17
C ARG A 186 0.07 13.05 -21.94
N GLU A 187 -0.05 14.38 -21.95
CA GLU A 187 -0.72 15.10 -20.86
C GLU A 187 -2.17 14.66 -20.73
N SER A 188 -2.90 14.62 -21.85
CA SER A 188 -4.31 14.17 -21.88
C SER A 188 -4.47 12.73 -21.35
N PHE A 189 -3.56 11.81 -21.69
CA PHE A 189 -3.56 10.46 -21.12
C PHE A 189 -3.48 10.48 -19.59
N PHE A 190 -2.54 11.22 -19.00
CA PHE A 190 -2.41 11.32 -17.54
C PHE A 190 -3.60 12.02 -16.88
N GLN A 191 -4.24 13.00 -17.56
CA GLN A 191 -5.47 13.63 -17.07
C GLN A 191 -6.66 12.64 -17.06
N ASN A 192 -6.72 11.73 -18.03
CA ASN A 192 -7.75 10.69 -18.11
C ASN A 192 -7.57 9.62 -17.02
N ILE A 193 -6.33 9.22 -16.74
CA ILE A 193 -6.01 8.25 -15.68
C ILE A 193 -5.74 8.90 -14.32
N GLN A 194 -6.14 10.16 -14.10
CA GLN A 194 -5.74 10.91 -12.89
C GLN A 194 -6.15 10.23 -11.56
N ARG A 195 -7.16 9.34 -11.57
CA ARG A 195 -7.57 8.58 -10.38
C ARG A 195 -6.48 7.61 -9.90
N VAL A 196 -5.56 7.22 -10.79
CA VAL A 196 -4.35 6.46 -10.43
C VAL A 196 -3.54 7.21 -9.37
N VAL A 197 -3.47 8.55 -9.45
CA VAL A 197 -2.74 9.38 -8.47
C VAL A 197 -3.36 9.28 -7.08
N VAL A 198 -4.69 9.30 -6.99
CA VAL A 198 -5.42 9.11 -5.71
C VAL A 198 -5.20 7.68 -5.21
N GLY A 199 -5.16 6.71 -6.12
CA GLY A 199 -4.84 5.31 -5.83
C GLY A 199 -3.44 5.15 -5.26
N THR A 200 -2.43 5.85 -5.80
CA THR A 200 -1.05 5.84 -5.31
C THR A 200 -0.98 6.22 -3.82
N LEU A 201 -1.71 7.26 -3.40
CA LEU A 201 -1.82 7.64 -1.98
C LEU A 201 -2.58 6.58 -1.18
N SER A 202 -3.74 6.16 -1.66
CA SER A 202 -4.67 5.28 -0.94
C SER A 202 -4.07 3.89 -0.67
N MET A 203 -3.30 3.34 -1.60
CA MET A 203 -2.61 2.06 -1.42
C MET A 203 -1.58 2.11 -0.27
N GLY A 204 -0.89 3.24 -0.09
CA GLY A 204 0.02 3.41 1.04
C GLY A 204 -0.72 3.36 2.38
N ALA A 205 -1.93 3.94 2.46
CA ALA A 205 -2.75 3.88 3.66
C ALA A 205 -3.18 2.45 4.02
N SER A 206 -3.64 1.66 3.04
CA SER A 206 -3.99 0.26 3.27
C SER A 206 -2.80 -0.59 3.73
N ALA A 207 -1.59 -0.28 3.25
CA ALA A 207 -0.37 -0.96 3.73
C ALA A 207 -0.09 -0.70 5.22
N ILE A 208 -0.37 0.51 5.73
CA ILE A 208 -0.26 0.80 7.17
C ILE A 208 -1.22 -0.07 7.98
N ALA A 209 -2.45 -0.26 7.51
CA ALA A 209 -3.41 -1.13 8.17
C ALA A 209 -2.92 -2.59 8.22
N ALA A 210 -2.35 -3.09 7.11
CA ALA A 210 -1.75 -4.41 7.07
C ALA A 210 -0.57 -4.56 8.04
N LEU A 211 0.31 -3.55 8.11
CA LEU A 211 1.43 -3.50 9.04
C LEU A 211 0.97 -3.56 10.51
N ARG A 212 -0.09 -2.83 10.87
CA ARG A 212 -0.65 -2.86 12.23
C ARG A 212 -1.14 -4.26 12.59
N ILE A 213 -1.90 -4.91 11.71
CA ILE A 213 -2.39 -6.28 11.94
C ILE A 213 -1.22 -7.26 12.05
N GLY A 214 -0.25 -7.20 11.14
CA GLY A 214 0.93 -8.07 11.16
C GLY A 214 1.73 -7.92 12.46
N CYS A 215 2.00 -6.67 12.88
CA CYS A 215 2.69 -6.39 14.14
C CYS A 215 1.93 -6.98 15.33
N TYR A 216 0.60 -6.83 15.35
CA TYR A 216 -0.22 -7.38 16.41
C TYR A 216 -0.05 -8.91 16.51
N ILE A 217 -0.16 -9.61 15.38
CA ILE A 217 -0.04 -11.07 15.32
C ILE A 217 1.34 -11.52 15.80
N GLY A 218 2.41 -10.94 15.24
CA GLY A 218 3.78 -11.31 15.57
C GLY A 218 4.11 -11.10 17.05
N ILE A 219 3.66 -9.99 17.64
CA ILE A 219 3.90 -9.68 19.05
C ILE A 219 3.06 -10.58 19.97
N ALA A 220 1.77 -10.72 19.69
CA ALA A 220 0.88 -11.55 20.50
C ALA A 220 1.33 -13.02 20.50
N TYR A 221 1.73 -13.54 19.34
CA TYR A 221 2.35 -14.87 19.25
C TYR A 221 3.62 -14.95 20.10
N SER A 222 4.51 -13.96 19.99
CA SER A 222 5.81 -13.98 20.68
C SER A 222 5.70 -13.86 22.20
N LEU A 223 4.70 -13.15 22.70
CA LEU A 223 4.38 -13.07 24.13
C LEU A 223 3.79 -14.37 24.67
N ARG A 224 3.00 -15.08 23.86
CA ARG A 224 2.36 -16.34 24.25
C ARG A 224 3.29 -17.53 24.12
N ARG A 225 4.04 -17.63 23.03
CA ARG A 225 4.85 -18.80 22.69
C ARG A 225 6.03 -18.90 23.65
N GLN A 226 6.11 -20.01 24.37
CA GLN A 226 7.21 -20.29 25.29
C GLN A 226 8.17 -21.32 24.71
N VAL A 227 9.43 -21.22 25.14
CA VAL A 227 10.49 -22.23 24.91
C VAL A 227 11.18 -22.53 26.23
N ASN A 228 11.77 -23.72 26.33
CA ASN A 228 12.57 -24.12 27.46
C ASN A 228 13.98 -23.52 27.32
N ASP A 229 14.36 -22.66 28.25
CA ASP A 229 15.71 -22.12 28.34
C ASP A 229 16.62 -23.20 28.95
N THR A 230 17.50 -23.78 28.13
CA THR A 230 18.38 -24.88 28.56
C THR A 230 19.36 -24.46 29.66
N SER A 231 19.70 -23.17 29.75
CA SER A 231 20.64 -22.65 30.75
C SER A 231 19.98 -22.47 32.12
N THR A 232 18.76 -21.95 32.16
CA THR A 232 18.02 -21.70 33.41
C THR A 232 17.04 -22.81 33.78
N ARG A 233 16.75 -23.73 32.85
CA ARG A 233 15.72 -24.79 32.93
C ARG A 233 14.32 -24.24 33.21
N THR A 234 14.04 -23.03 32.77
CA THR A 234 12.74 -22.37 32.94
C THR A 234 12.07 -22.12 31.60
N MET A 235 10.74 -22.17 31.59
CA MET A 235 9.97 -21.73 30.43
C MET A 235 9.96 -20.21 30.38
N ARG A 236 10.30 -19.65 29.22
CA ARG A 236 10.24 -18.20 28.98
C ARG A 236 9.61 -17.90 27.63
N PRO A 237 8.89 -16.77 27.48
CA PRO A 237 8.32 -16.38 26.22
C PRO A 237 9.42 -16.08 25.19
N ILE A 238 9.19 -16.42 23.93
CA ILE A 238 10.18 -16.14 22.87
C ILE A 238 10.41 -14.64 22.69
N SER A 239 9.44 -13.78 23.06
CA SER A 239 9.62 -12.33 23.08
C SER A 239 10.79 -11.87 23.95
N SER A 240 11.27 -12.69 24.89
CA SER A 240 12.37 -12.31 25.79
C SER A 240 13.78 -12.45 25.19
N PHE A 241 13.91 -12.95 23.96
CA PHE A 241 15.18 -12.99 23.24
C PHE A 241 15.34 -11.73 22.38
N SER A 242 16.55 -11.16 22.34
CA SER A 242 16.86 -9.97 21.53
C SER A 242 16.64 -10.19 20.03
N THR A 243 16.92 -11.39 19.55
CA THR A 243 16.62 -11.84 18.17
C THR A 243 15.13 -11.91 17.86
N GLN A 244 14.27 -11.80 18.87
CA GLN A 244 12.82 -11.73 18.74
C GLN A 244 12.30 -10.31 18.97
N TYR A 245 12.61 -9.66 20.10
CA TYR A 245 12.00 -8.36 20.42
C TYR A 245 12.53 -7.21 19.56
N ILE A 246 13.78 -7.22 19.11
CA ILE A 246 14.34 -6.15 18.26
C ILE A 246 13.52 -6.02 16.97
N PRO A 247 13.40 -7.06 16.12
CA PRO A 247 12.62 -6.94 14.88
C PRO A 247 11.14 -6.61 15.13
N LEU A 248 10.52 -7.14 16.20
CA LEU A 248 9.14 -6.81 16.57
C LEU A 248 8.96 -5.32 16.90
N LEU A 249 9.81 -4.78 17.77
CA LEU A 249 9.74 -3.38 18.19
C LEU A 249 10.11 -2.43 17.05
N THR A 250 11.10 -2.79 16.23
CA THR A 250 11.44 -2.03 15.02
C THR A 250 10.26 -1.96 14.06
N SER A 251 9.57 -3.09 13.83
CA SER A 251 8.36 -3.14 13.00
C SER A 251 7.25 -2.23 13.54
N VAL A 252 7.03 -2.22 14.86
CA VAL A 252 6.06 -1.30 15.50
C VAL A 252 6.49 0.16 15.31
N ALA A 253 7.76 0.48 15.54
CA ALA A 253 8.25 1.83 15.45
C ALA A 253 8.11 2.39 14.04
N GLN A 254 8.50 1.61 13.03
CA GLN A 254 8.29 1.93 11.62
C GLN A 254 6.80 2.10 11.31
N THR A 255 5.94 1.18 11.75
CA THR A 255 4.48 1.26 11.52
C THR A 255 3.88 2.55 12.11
N MET A 256 4.26 2.92 13.33
CA MET A 256 3.74 4.12 14.00
C MET A 256 4.25 5.42 13.37
N VAL A 257 5.53 5.46 12.99
CA VAL A 257 6.11 6.62 12.29
C VAL A 257 5.52 6.77 10.88
N PHE A 258 5.34 5.66 10.15
CA PHE A 258 4.67 5.70 8.85
C PHE A 258 3.17 6.02 8.94
N SER A 259 2.52 5.74 10.07
CA SER A 259 1.15 6.21 10.33
C SER A 259 1.09 7.74 10.42
N ALA A 260 2.10 8.37 11.05
CA ALA A 260 2.22 9.82 11.08
C ALA A 260 2.50 10.40 9.67
N LEU A 261 3.38 9.75 8.89
CA LEU A 261 3.64 10.12 7.49
C LEU A 261 2.36 10.01 6.63
N CYS A 262 1.57 8.96 6.83
CA CYS A 262 0.29 8.75 6.13
C CYS A 262 -0.65 9.93 6.33
N GLN A 263 -0.77 10.43 7.57
CA GLN A 263 -1.60 11.58 7.89
C GLN A 263 -1.06 12.89 7.29
N GLU A 264 0.25 13.13 7.37
CA GLU A 264 0.88 14.32 6.76
C GLU A 264 0.74 14.31 5.22
N ALA A 265 0.92 13.15 4.58
CA ALA A 265 0.76 12.98 3.14
C ALA A 265 -0.68 13.22 2.69
N TYR A 266 -1.67 12.77 3.48
CA TYR A 266 -3.08 13.06 3.23
C TYR A 266 -3.39 14.55 3.29
N GLU A 267 -2.97 15.23 4.36
CA GLU A 267 -3.18 16.66 4.56
C GLU A 267 -2.58 17.48 3.41
N TYR A 268 -1.37 17.12 2.98
CA TYR A 268 -0.71 17.72 1.82
C TYR A 268 -1.48 17.46 0.52
N PHE A 269 -2.02 16.26 0.34
CA PHE A 269 -2.72 15.85 -0.87
C PHE A 269 -4.06 16.55 -1.03
N VAL A 270 -4.80 16.78 0.05
CA VAL A 270 -6.12 17.44 0.01
C VAL A 270 -6.03 18.96 -0.03
N ASP A 271 -4.86 19.54 0.22
CA ASP A 271 -4.63 20.98 0.08
C ASP A 271 -5.00 21.44 -1.36
N PRO A 272 -5.93 22.40 -1.52
CA PRO A 272 -6.34 22.91 -2.82
C PRO A 272 -5.27 23.76 -3.51
N SER A 273 -4.27 24.27 -2.77
CA SER A 273 -3.15 25.05 -3.32
C SER A 273 -2.07 24.20 -4.00
N THR A 274 -2.06 22.89 -3.73
CA THR A 274 -1.06 21.97 -4.28
C THR A 274 -1.40 21.57 -5.72
N SER A 275 -0.44 21.68 -6.63
CA SER A 275 -0.63 21.28 -8.03
C SER A 275 -0.78 19.75 -8.19
N PRO A 276 -1.49 19.26 -9.23
CA PRO A 276 -1.67 17.81 -9.45
C PRO A 276 -0.35 17.03 -9.54
N THR A 277 0.66 17.59 -10.20
CA THR A 277 2.00 16.98 -10.30
C THR A 277 2.65 16.85 -8.93
N GLN A 278 2.53 17.89 -8.09
CA GLN A 278 3.09 17.90 -6.76
C GLN A 278 2.35 16.93 -5.82
N LYS A 279 1.02 16.80 -5.95
CA LYS A 279 0.22 15.77 -5.24
C LYS A 279 0.71 14.36 -5.58
N HIS A 280 0.95 14.10 -6.87
CA HIS A 280 1.44 12.79 -7.31
C HIS A 280 2.87 12.52 -6.83
N PHE A 281 3.73 13.53 -6.83
CA PHE A 281 5.10 13.38 -6.30
C PHE A 281 5.09 12.98 -4.82
N VAL A 282 4.30 13.67 -4.00
CA VAL A 282 4.13 13.34 -2.58
C VAL A 282 3.54 11.95 -2.37
N ALA A 283 2.50 11.59 -3.13
CA ALA A 283 1.93 10.25 -3.08
C ALA A 283 2.97 9.17 -3.44
N ALA A 284 3.84 9.44 -4.42
CA ALA A 284 4.92 8.53 -4.81
C ALA A 284 5.98 8.38 -3.72
N ILE A 285 6.42 9.47 -3.07
CA ILE A 285 7.34 9.39 -1.93
C ILE A 285 6.74 8.53 -0.82
N PHE A 286 5.50 8.84 -0.41
CA PHE A 286 4.81 8.11 0.63
C PHE A 286 4.71 6.62 0.31
N LYS A 287 4.20 6.29 -0.89
CA LYS A 287 4.01 4.92 -1.32
C LYS A 287 5.33 4.15 -1.40
N THR A 288 6.36 4.70 -2.05
CA THR A 288 7.67 4.06 -2.18
C THR A 288 8.25 3.76 -0.80
N THR A 289 8.17 4.72 0.12
CA THR A 289 8.69 4.58 1.49
C THR A 289 7.96 3.50 2.27
N VAL A 290 6.63 3.52 2.29
CA VAL A 290 5.85 2.53 3.05
C VAL A 290 5.99 1.13 2.45
N PHE A 291 5.88 0.98 1.13
CA PHE A 291 5.95 -0.35 0.51
C PHE A 291 7.36 -0.95 0.47
N ARG A 292 8.42 -0.13 0.57
CA ARG A 292 9.77 -0.65 0.82
C ARG A 292 9.82 -1.48 2.10
N HIS A 293 9.12 -1.05 3.14
CA HIS A 293 9.11 -1.69 4.45
C HIS A 293 7.96 -2.68 4.62
N ALA A 294 6.80 -2.44 4.02
CA ALA A 294 5.62 -3.29 4.20
C ALA A 294 5.86 -4.77 3.86
N ALA A 295 6.50 -5.04 2.72
CA ALA A 295 6.83 -6.40 2.33
C ALA A 295 7.86 -7.06 3.27
N GLU A 296 8.91 -6.32 3.64
CA GLU A 296 9.98 -6.83 4.51
C GLU A 296 9.49 -7.11 5.94
N ILE A 297 8.76 -6.16 6.52
CA ILE A 297 8.19 -6.30 7.87
C ILE A 297 7.25 -7.50 7.92
N LEU A 298 6.29 -7.62 6.99
CA LEU A 298 5.30 -8.71 7.03
C LEU A 298 5.95 -10.08 6.86
N LEU A 299 6.96 -10.18 5.99
CA LEU A 299 7.74 -11.41 5.83
C LEU A 299 8.53 -11.75 7.11
N GLN A 300 9.25 -10.76 7.67
CA GLN A 300 10.04 -10.94 8.88
C GLN A 300 9.18 -11.34 10.08
N LEU A 301 8.00 -10.73 10.24
CA LEU A 301 7.03 -11.09 11.28
C LEU A 301 6.51 -12.53 11.12
N GLY A 302 6.30 -12.97 9.87
CA GLY A 302 6.04 -14.37 9.53
C GLY A 302 7.15 -15.29 10.01
N ASP A 303 8.41 -14.98 9.66
CA ASP A 303 9.57 -15.78 10.08
C ASP A 303 9.74 -15.82 11.60
N ARG A 304 9.39 -14.73 12.31
CA ARG A 304 9.37 -14.68 13.77
C ARG A 304 8.31 -15.59 14.39
N CYS A 305 7.33 -16.06 13.62
CA CYS A 305 6.33 -17.05 14.03
C CYS A 305 6.71 -18.50 13.65
N GLY A 306 7.87 -18.72 13.02
CA GLY A 306 8.29 -20.03 12.52
C GLY A 306 7.30 -20.57 11.47
N ALA A 307 7.08 -21.89 11.46
CA ALA A 307 6.13 -22.51 10.52
C ALA A 307 4.71 -21.92 10.58
N GLN A 308 4.30 -21.39 11.74
CA GLN A 308 3.00 -20.74 11.88
C GLN A 308 2.84 -19.50 11.00
N GLY A 309 3.94 -18.83 10.64
CA GLY A 309 3.92 -17.69 9.72
C GLY A 309 3.60 -18.06 8.27
N LEU A 310 3.69 -19.35 7.92
CA LEU A 310 3.40 -19.87 6.58
C LEU A 310 1.94 -20.29 6.40
N PHE A 311 1.20 -20.48 7.49
CA PHE A 311 -0.17 -21.01 7.45
C PHE A 311 -1.17 -19.88 7.22
N GLU A 312 -2.05 -20.07 6.22
CA GLU A 312 -3.03 -19.08 5.76
C GLU A 312 -3.97 -18.63 6.90
N VAL A 313 -4.39 -19.55 7.78
CA VAL A 313 -5.17 -19.27 9.00
C VAL A 313 -4.61 -18.13 9.86
N ASN A 314 -3.31 -17.87 9.80
CA ASN A 314 -2.63 -16.86 10.62
C ASN A 314 -2.47 -15.50 9.94
N GLN A 315 -3.09 -15.28 8.78
CA GLN A 315 -3.18 -14.00 8.05
C GLN A 315 -1.87 -13.39 7.52
N LEU A 316 -0.70 -13.67 8.12
CA LEU A 316 0.57 -13.00 7.79
C LEU A 316 0.97 -13.17 6.32
N LEU A 317 0.83 -14.38 5.77
CA LEU A 317 1.16 -14.66 4.38
C LEU A 317 0.24 -13.91 3.41
N ALA A 318 -1.07 -13.89 3.68
CA ALA A 318 -2.05 -13.14 2.89
C ALA A 318 -1.79 -11.62 2.91
N LEU A 319 -1.48 -11.07 4.09
CA LEU A 319 -1.11 -9.65 4.22
C LEU A 319 0.15 -9.33 3.41
N HIS A 320 1.17 -10.19 3.46
CA HIS A 320 2.39 -10.03 2.67
C HIS A 320 2.10 -10.08 1.16
N ALA A 321 1.28 -11.04 0.70
CA ALA A 321 0.86 -11.13 -0.69
C ALA A 321 0.11 -9.87 -1.16
N GLY A 322 -0.80 -9.36 -0.33
CA GLY A 322 -1.50 -8.10 -0.57
C GLY A 322 -0.54 -6.90 -0.66
N ALA A 323 0.45 -6.80 0.23
CA ALA A 323 1.45 -5.74 0.22
C ALA A 323 2.28 -5.75 -1.08
N ARG A 324 2.66 -6.93 -1.59
CA ARG A 324 3.34 -7.06 -2.89
C ARG A 324 2.47 -6.55 -4.05
N GLY A 325 1.17 -6.86 -4.03
CA GLY A 325 0.21 -6.34 -5.01
C GLY A 325 0.11 -4.82 -4.98
N GLY A 326 0.00 -4.23 -3.79
CA GLY A 326 -0.10 -2.77 -3.60
C GLY A 326 1.14 -1.99 -4.06
N ALA A 327 2.33 -2.58 -3.97
CA ALA A 327 3.57 -1.99 -4.47
C ALA A 327 3.57 -1.82 -6.01
N ILE A 328 2.80 -2.65 -6.73
CA ILE A 328 2.75 -2.68 -8.20
C ILE A 328 1.53 -1.93 -8.73
N ALA A 329 0.36 -2.11 -8.10
CA ALA A 329 -0.90 -1.49 -8.50
C ALA A 329 -0.85 0.04 -8.38
N GLU A 330 -1.59 0.80 -9.20
CA GLU A 330 -1.64 2.27 -9.12
C GLU A 330 -0.27 2.96 -9.28
N GLY A 331 0.55 2.39 -10.17
CA GLY A 331 1.92 2.83 -10.44
C GLY A 331 2.95 2.02 -9.66
N ASP A 332 3.75 1.24 -10.36
CA ASP A 332 4.84 0.48 -9.77
C ASP A 332 5.85 1.41 -9.07
N ILE A 333 6.28 1.04 -7.86
CA ILE A 333 7.16 1.89 -7.05
C ILE A 333 8.49 2.21 -7.73
N LEU A 334 9.06 1.30 -8.54
CA LEU A 334 10.30 1.57 -9.27
C LEU A 334 10.03 2.55 -10.41
N GLY A 335 8.98 2.32 -11.20
CA GLY A 335 8.57 3.23 -12.28
C GLY A 335 8.26 4.64 -11.77
N LEU A 336 7.53 4.76 -10.66
CA LEU A 336 7.24 6.03 -9.99
C LEU A 336 8.52 6.70 -9.49
N SER A 337 9.42 5.92 -8.87
CA SER A 337 10.68 6.45 -8.33
C SER A 337 11.59 6.99 -9.43
N ILE A 338 11.73 6.27 -10.54
CA ILE A 338 12.49 6.72 -11.71
C ILE A 338 11.93 8.05 -12.22
N ARG A 339 10.61 8.10 -12.48
CA ARG A 339 9.96 9.32 -12.98
C ARG A 339 10.25 10.51 -12.07
N PHE A 340 9.93 10.39 -10.79
CA PHE A 340 9.95 11.54 -9.89
C PHE A 340 11.34 11.92 -9.43
N ALA A 341 12.28 10.98 -9.31
CA ALA A 341 13.69 11.32 -9.08
C ALA A 341 14.23 12.17 -10.24
N ILE A 342 13.98 11.77 -11.49
CA ILE A 342 14.41 12.55 -12.67
C ILE A 342 13.74 13.93 -12.70
N ASP A 343 12.42 14.00 -12.49
CA ASP A 343 11.71 15.28 -12.47
C ASP A 343 12.24 16.21 -11.37
N MET A 344 12.54 15.68 -10.18
CA MET A 344 13.09 16.43 -9.05
C MET A 344 14.53 16.90 -9.30
N LEU A 345 15.40 16.04 -9.84
CA LEU A 345 16.79 16.39 -10.18
C LEU A 345 16.84 17.49 -11.24
N ARG A 346 15.84 17.52 -12.13
CA ARG A 346 15.66 18.55 -13.17
C ARG A 346 14.81 19.75 -12.73
N SER A 347 14.50 19.87 -11.43
CA SER A 347 13.71 20.97 -10.85
C SER A 347 12.31 21.15 -11.45
N ARG A 348 11.66 20.06 -11.88
CA ARG A 348 10.27 20.03 -12.38
C ARG A 348 9.24 19.80 -11.28
N VAL A 349 9.67 19.25 -10.14
CA VAL A 349 8.88 19.11 -8.92
C VAL A 349 9.71 19.58 -7.73
N LYS A 350 9.04 20.06 -6.68
CA LYS A 350 9.71 20.59 -5.48
C LYS A 350 9.70 19.54 -4.37
N VAL A 351 10.86 19.23 -3.81
CA VAL A 351 10.98 18.40 -2.59
C VAL A 351 10.42 19.19 -1.41
N PRO A 352 9.61 18.57 -0.53
CA PRO A 352 9.24 19.20 0.74
C PRO A 352 10.50 19.59 1.51
N GLU A 353 10.67 20.87 1.83
CA GLU A 353 11.88 21.37 2.50
C GLU A 353 12.07 20.71 3.87
N PRO A 354 13.30 20.36 4.27
CA PRO A 354 13.59 19.86 5.60
C PRO A 354 13.21 20.86 6.71
N LYS A 355 12.34 20.45 7.65
CA LYS A 355 12.04 21.23 8.86
C LYS A 355 13.24 21.27 9.81
N PHE A 356 14.07 20.22 9.80
CA PHE A 356 15.28 20.09 10.60
C PHE A 356 16.49 19.81 9.70
N PRO A 357 17.04 20.83 9.01
CA PRO A 357 18.08 20.62 7.99
C PRO A 357 19.39 20.04 8.55
N ASP A 358 19.68 20.30 9.83
CA ASP A 358 20.88 19.78 10.48
C ASP A 358 20.73 18.36 11.03
N HIS A 359 19.51 17.80 11.01
CA HIS A 359 19.24 16.45 11.47
C HIS A 359 19.90 15.42 10.54
N LEU A 360 20.32 14.30 11.12
CA LEU A 360 21.08 13.27 10.44
C LEU A 360 20.39 12.74 9.17
N LEU A 361 19.08 12.49 9.23
CA LEU A 361 18.29 12.04 8.06
C LEU A 361 18.19 13.11 6.96
N ALA A 362 18.13 14.40 7.32
CA ALA A 362 18.11 15.48 6.34
C ALA A 362 19.48 15.63 5.65
N LYS A 363 20.57 15.47 6.39
CA LYS A 363 21.93 15.45 5.83
C LYS A 363 22.13 14.28 4.87
N HIS A 364 21.62 13.09 5.22
CA HIS A 364 21.65 11.90 4.36
C HIS A 364 20.92 12.14 3.04
N GLU A 365 19.66 12.58 3.11
CA GLU A 365 18.87 12.95 1.93
C GLU A 365 19.60 13.96 1.05
N GLN A 366 20.08 15.06 1.64
CA GLN A 366 20.76 16.13 0.91
C GLN A 366 22.04 15.65 0.23
N SER A 367 22.82 14.76 0.87
CA SER A 367 24.03 14.17 0.29
C SER A 367 23.70 13.40 -0.99
N ILE A 368 22.74 12.48 -0.91
CA ILE A 368 22.34 11.65 -2.06
C ILE A 368 21.80 12.54 -3.19
N VAL A 369 20.92 13.49 -2.88
CA VAL A 369 20.37 14.40 -3.89
C VAL A 369 21.47 15.24 -4.55
N LYS A 370 22.44 15.72 -3.77
CA LYS A 370 23.57 16.51 -4.28
C LYS A 370 24.45 15.68 -5.22
N GLU A 371 24.81 14.46 -4.83
CA GLU A 371 25.63 13.56 -5.64
C GLU A 371 24.99 13.26 -7.00
N LEU A 372 23.70 12.93 -7.01
CA LEU A 372 23.00 12.64 -8.26
C LEU A 372 22.77 13.87 -9.13
N ARG A 373 22.57 15.06 -8.52
CA ARG A 373 22.54 16.32 -9.29
C ARG A 373 23.89 16.62 -9.92
N MET A 374 24.99 16.40 -9.21
CA MET A 374 26.34 16.57 -9.73
C MET A 374 26.61 15.63 -10.91
N PHE A 375 26.23 14.35 -10.77
CA PHE A 375 26.33 13.39 -11.86
C PHE A 375 25.49 13.81 -13.08
N LEU A 376 24.24 14.21 -12.87
CA LEU A 376 23.35 14.64 -13.95
C LEU A 376 23.86 15.91 -14.65
N ALA A 377 24.47 16.85 -13.91
CA ALA A 377 25.04 18.07 -14.48
C ALA A 377 26.27 17.82 -15.38
N GLN A 378 26.98 16.71 -15.15
CA GLN A 378 28.11 16.27 -15.98
C GLN A 378 27.66 15.42 -17.18
N SER A 379 26.38 15.05 -17.23
CA SER A 379 25.82 14.17 -18.26
C SER A 379 25.33 14.98 -19.46
N THR A 380 25.46 14.43 -20.66
CA THR A 380 24.99 15.09 -21.89
C THR A 380 23.48 15.11 -22.00
N ASP A 381 22.82 14.00 -21.61
CA ASP A 381 21.38 13.86 -21.59
C ASP A 381 20.96 12.87 -20.49
N HIS A 382 19.94 13.23 -19.70
CA HIS A 382 19.27 12.35 -18.73
C HIS A 382 18.72 11.04 -19.34
N ARG A 383 18.60 10.96 -20.67
CA ARG A 383 18.17 9.77 -21.42
C ARG A 383 19.30 9.07 -22.16
N SER A 384 20.55 9.50 -21.99
CA SER A 384 21.68 8.79 -22.59
C SER A 384 21.83 7.41 -21.94
N PRO A 385 22.25 6.36 -22.68
CA PRO A 385 22.45 5.03 -22.12
C PRO A 385 23.39 5.01 -20.90
N GLU A 386 24.40 5.87 -20.89
CA GLU A 386 25.36 6.01 -19.79
C GLU A 386 24.68 6.58 -18.55
N THR A 387 23.91 7.66 -18.71
CA THR A 387 23.18 8.29 -17.62
C THR A 387 22.13 7.36 -17.07
N GLU A 388 21.40 6.66 -17.94
CA GLU A 388 20.40 5.67 -17.56
C GLU A 388 21.00 4.56 -16.68
N ARG A 389 22.11 3.97 -17.12
CA ARG A 389 22.79 2.85 -16.45
C ARG A 389 23.25 3.21 -15.03
N VAL A 390 23.70 4.44 -14.83
CA VAL A 390 24.23 4.88 -13.53
C VAL A 390 23.14 5.47 -12.65
N LEU A 391 22.27 6.34 -13.19
CA LEU A 391 21.31 7.12 -12.41
C LEU A 391 20.10 6.31 -11.97
N LEU A 392 19.51 5.48 -12.86
CA LEU A 392 18.24 4.81 -12.58
C LEU A 392 18.28 3.86 -11.37
N PRO A 393 19.35 3.07 -11.14
CA PRO A 393 19.45 2.22 -9.95
C PRO A 393 19.31 2.97 -8.62
N HIS A 394 19.66 4.26 -8.59
CA HIS A 394 19.63 5.07 -7.37
C HIS A 394 18.29 5.81 -7.16
N CYS A 395 17.44 5.93 -8.19
CA CYS A 395 16.22 6.73 -8.12
C CYS A 395 15.27 6.33 -6.98
N ARG A 396 15.16 5.01 -6.72
CA ARG A 396 14.33 4.50 -5.61
C ARG A 396 14.89 4.92 -4.25
N GLY A 397 16.19 4.74 -4.03
CA GLY A 397 16.84 5.10 -2.76
C GLY A 397 16.70 6.58 -2.41
N VAL A 398 16.67 7.46 -3.41
CA VAL A 398 16.45 8.91 -3.19
C VAL A 398 15.05 9.21 -2.67
N LEU A 399 14.01 8.62 -3.27
CA LEU A 399 12.64 8.81 -2.80
C LEU A 399 12.47 8.26 -1.38
N GLU A 400 13.11 7.11 -1.08
CA GLU A 400 13.11 6.51 0.26
C GLU A 400 13.80 7.43 1.28
N ALA A 401 14.97 8.01 0.96
CA ALA A 401 15.68 8.94 1.85
C ALA A 401 14.83 10.18 2.17
N ILE A 402 14.17 10.77 1.15
CA ILE A 402 13.22 11.88 1.33
C ILE A 402 12.08 11.46 2.26
N GLY A 403 11.52 10.27 2.01
CA GLY A 403 10.44 9.72 2.80
C GLY A 403 10.81 9.45 4.25
N TYR A 404 12.03 9.00 4.54
CA TYR A 404 12.50 8.74 5.90
C TYR A 404 12.64 10.02 6.72
N ARG A 405 13.28 11.06 6.16
CA ARG A 405 13.32 12.38 6.81
C ARG A 405 11.91 12.90 7.03
N TRP A 406 11.04 12.81 6.01
CA TRP A 406 9.69 13.34 6.12
C TRP A 406 8.84 12.57 7.14
N ALA A 407 9.01 11.25 7.24
CA ALA A 407 8.36 10.43 8.25
C ALA A 407 8.78 10.80 9.66
N TYR A 408 10.08 11.05 9.88
CA TYR A 408 10.61 11.56 11.15
C TYR A 408 9.96 12.91 11.54
N GLU A 409 9.92 13.85 10.60
CA GLU A 409 9.30 15.17 10.82
C GLU A 409 7.80 15.08 11.10
N ALA A 410 7.09 14.22 10.37
CA ALA A 410 5.68 13.94 10.60
C ALA A 410 5.47 13.31 11.98
N ALA A 411 6.31 12.36 12.39
CA ALA A 411 6.23 11.71 13.70
C ALA A 411 6.37 12.72 14.84
N LEU A 412 7.31 13.66 14.75
CA LEU A 412 7.45 14.76 15.71
C LEU A 412 6.20 15.65 15.73
N ALA A 413 5.71 16.07 14.55
CA ALA A 413 4.56 16.96 14.44
C ALA A 413 3.25 16.33 14.94
N LYS A 414 3.10 15.02 14.80
CA LYS A 414 1.92 14.26 15.25
C LYS A 414 2.07 13.68 16.67
N GLY A 415 3.16 13.99 17.38
CA GLY A 415 3.34 13.63 18.78
C GLY A 415 3.63 12.15 19.03
N VAL A 416 4.27 11.45 18.09
CA VAL A 416 4.79 10.09 18.32
C VAL A 416 5.85 10.16 19.43
N SER A 417 5.82 9.24 20.39
CA SER A 417 6.73 9.28 21.54
C SER A 417 8.20 9.16 21.12
N GLN A 418 9.09 9.91 21.78
CA GLN A 418 10.52 9.94 21.44
C GLN A 418 11.19 8.55 21.39
N PRO A 419 10.95 7.61 22.32
CA PRO A 419 11.59 6.29 22.23
C PRO A 419 11.25 5.51 20.95
N ILE A 420 10.04 5.70 20.41
CA ILE A 420 9.61 5.12 19.14
C ILE A 420 10.32 5.78 17.97
N ILE A 421 10.43 7.11 18.00
CA ILE A 421 11.17 7.87 16.99
C ILE A 421 12.65 7.48 16.98
N ASP A 422 13.27 7.34 18.15
CA ASP A 422 14.67 6.95 18.28
C ASP A 422 14.93 5.54 17.71
N LEU A 423 14.04 4.59 18.01
CA LEU A 423 14.13 3.23 17.45
C LEU A 423 13.93 3.22 15.93
N PHE A 424 12.97 4.02 15.43
CA PHE A 424 12.78 4.20 14.00
C PHE A 424 14.05 4.73 13.33
N ILE A 425 14.65 5.81 13.83
CA ILE A 425 15.89 6.38 13.28
C ILE A 425 17.03 5.35 13.30
N ALA A 426 17.22 4.66 14.44
CA ALA A 426 18.28 3.65 14.57
C ALA A 426 18.10 2.50 13.56
N SER A 427 16.86 2.13 13.25
CA SER A 427 16.56 1.08 12.26
C SER A 427 16.95 1.44 10.83
N LEU A 428 17.07 2.74 10.51
CA LEU A 428 17.43 3.20 9.18
C LEU A 428 18.94 3.14 8.91
N PHE A 429 19.77 3.03 9.95
CA PHE A 429 21.22 3.06 9.78
C PHE A 429 21.74 1.88 8.96
N GLU A 430 21.16 0.69 9.12
CA GLU A 430 21.57 -0.50 8.36
C GLU A 430 21.25 -0.39 6.86
N LEU A 431 20.33 0.50 6.46
CA LEU A 431 19.99 0.71 5.04
C LEU A 431 21.11 1.42 4.27
N ASP A 432 21.95 2.20 4.95
CA ASP A 432 23.10 2.90 4.37
C ASP A 432 24.24 3.06 5.39
N ALA A 433 24.66 1.93 5.98
CA ALA A 433 25.63 1.92 7.07
C ALA A 433 26.98 2.56 6.69
N ALA A 434 27.33 2.54 5.41
CA ALA A 434 28.53 3.16 4.87
C ALA A 434 28.44 4.69 4.98
N TRP A 435 27.35 5.30 4.50
CA TRP A 435 27.18 6.75 4.58
C TRP A 435 27.23 7.24 6.03
N TYR A 436 26.53 6.56 6.96
CA TYR A 436 26.55 6.94 8.38
C TYR A 436 27.94 6.77 9.03
N SER A 437 28.72 5.78 8.60
CA SER A 437 30.09 5.61 9.10
C SER A 437 31.02 6.72 8.62
N GLU A 438 30.94 7.07 7.33
CA GLU A 438 31.88 8.00 6.68
C GLU A 438 31.52 9.47 6.92
N ASN A 439 30.22 9.80 6.94
CA ASN A 439 29.76 11.19 6.95
C ASN A 439 29.19 11.64 8.29
N ALA A 440 28.74 10.70 9.14
CA ALA A 440 28.15 11.01 10.44
C ALA A 440 29.02 10.57 11.62
N GLY A 441 30.16 9.94 11.37
CA GLY A 441 31.06 9.45 12.42
C GLY A 441 30.41 8.39 13.31
N LEU A 442 29.47 7.61 12.78
CA LEU A 442 28.77 6.52 13.48
C LEU A 442 29.30 5.16 12.96
N PRO A 443 30.29 4.52 13.61
CA PRO A 443 30.80 3.23 13.15
C PRO A 443 29.73 2.14 13.21
N ARG A 444 29.83 1.13 12.32
CA ARG A 444 28.85 0.04 12.22
C ARG A 444 28.49 -0.65 13.55
N TRP A 445 29.44 -0.81 14.47
CA TRP A 445 29.15 -1.45 15.76
C TRP A 445 28.33 -0.54 16.67
N GLU A 446 28.57 0.76 16.64
CA GLU A 446 27.78 1.74 17.36
C GLU A 446 26.35 1.83 16.81
N GLN A 447 26.17 1.77 15.49
CA GLN A 447 24.85 1.70 14.86
C GLN A 447 24.02 0.50 15.39
N LYS A 448 24.65 -0.69 15.48
CA LYS A 448 24.01 -1.90 16.02
C LYS A 448 23.67 -1.78 17.51
N ASN A 449 24.57 -1.21 18.30
CA ASN A 449 24.33 -0.99 19.73
C ASN A 449 23.19 0.01 19.96
N LEU A 450 23.14 1.10 19.18
CA LEU A 450 22.03 2.05 19.24
C LEU A 450 20.69 1.35 18.98
N LEU A 451 20.59 0.53 17.93
CA LEU A 451 19.38 -0.23 17.64
C LEU A 451 18.97 -1.13 18.82
N LEU A 452 19.91 -1.90 19.36
CA LEU A 452 19.70 -2.77 20.52
C LEU A 452 19.25 -1.97 21.75
N ASP A 453 19.92 -0.87 22.06
CA ASP A 453 19.63 -0.04 23.24
C ASP A 453 18.23 0.59 23.13
N ARG A 454 17.88 1.15 21.96
CA ARG A 454 16.53 1.73 21.74
C ARG A 454 15.43 0.68 21.80
N ALA A 455 15.66 -0.50 21.24
CA ALA A 455 14.71 -1.61 21.36
C ALA A 455 14.58 -2.08 22.81
N THR A 456 15.68 -2.17 23.55
CA THR A 456 15.69 -2.63 24.95
C THR A 456 14.91 -1.66 25.85
N VAL A 457 14.99 -0.36 25.62
CA VAL A 457 14.18 0.65 26.32
C VAL A 457 12.68 0.39 26.19
N LEU A 458 12.24 0.00 24.99
CA LEU A 458 10.83 -0.24 24.66
C LEU A 458 10.33 -1.65 24.99
N TYR A 459 11.24 -2.60 25.27
CA TYR A 459 10.86 -4.01 25.49
C TYR A 459 9.83 -4.18 26.62
N LYS A 460 9.99 -3.46 27.72
CA LYS A 460 9.04 -3.47 28.85
C LYS A 460 7.63 -3.00 28.47
N ASP A 461 7.54 -2.14 27.45
CA ASP A 461 6.29 -1.53 26.99
C ASP A 461 5.62 -2.36 25.87
N LEU A 462 6.23 -3.48 25.46
CA LEU A 462 5.73 -4.32 24.37
C LEU A 462 4.24 -4.72 24.52
N PRO A 463 3.71 -5.11 25.70
CA PRO A 463 2.29 -5.38 25.86
C PRO A 463 1.39 -4.15 25.69
N GLN A 464 1.88 -2.95 26.04
CA GLN A 464 1.14 -1.71 25.86
C GLN A 464 1.18 -1.25 24.41
N LEU A 465 2.33 -1.41 23.74
CA LEU A 465 2.48 -1.17 22.31
C LEU A 465 1.55 -2.05 21.47
N LEU A 466 1.41 -3.32 21.84
CA LEU A 466 0.43 -4.24 21.23
C LEU A 466 -0.99 -3.66 21.25
N LYS A 467 -1.41 -3.11 22.40
CA LYS A 467 -2.74 -2.49 22.54
C LYS A 467 -2.87 -1.21 21.73
N SER A 468 -1.80 -0.40 21.64
CA SER A 468 -1.84 0.86 20.87
C SER A 468 -1.95 0.65 19.35
N LEU A 469 -1.70 -0.56 18.85
CA LEU A 469 -1.95 -0.88 17.45
C LEU A 469 -3.44 -0.81 17.10
N ASP A 470 -4.36 -0.96 18.06
CA ASP A 470 -5.82 -0.82 17.90
C ASP A 470 -6.38 -1.61 16.69
N VAL A 471 -6.02 -2.89 16.58
CA VAL A 471 -6.44 -3.76 15.46
C VAL A 471 -6.92 -5.15 15.88
N GLU A 472 -7.04 -5.43 17.18
CA GLU A 472 -7.42 -6.76 17.69
C GLU A 472 -8.72 -7.31 17.05
N SER A 473 -9.68 -6.43 16.77
CA SER A 473 -10.98 -6.81 16.17
C SER A 473 -10.86 -7.36 14.74
N TYR A 474 -9.74 -7.08 14.06
CA TYR A 474 -9.47 -7.45 12.66
C TYR A 474 -8.54 -8.65 12.53
N VAL A 475 -8.04 -9.15 13.65
CA VAL A 475 -7.16 -10.30 13.72
C VAL A 475 -8.01 -11.56 13.77
N THR A 476 -7.92 -12.40 12.75
CA THR A 476 -8.54 -13.75 12.71
C THR A 476 -7.55 -14.85 13.10
N ALA A 477 -6.24 -14.54 13.12
CA ALA A 477 -5.20 -15.49 13.43
C ALA A 477 -5.41 -16.16 14.82
N PRO A 478 -5.52 -17.50 14.91
CA PRO A 478 -5.73 -18.18 16.19
C PRO A 478 -4.49 -18.14 17.09
N ILE A 479 -3.29 -17.98 16.51
CA ILE A 479 -2.01 -18.04 17.24
C ILE A 479 -1.81 -16.92 18.27
N VAL A 480 -2.65 -15.88 18.26
CA VAL A 480 -2.48 -14.65 19.05
C VAL A 480 -2.93 -14.75 20.51
N SER A 481 -3.67 -15.80 20.89
CA SER A 481 -4.10 -16.00 22.28
C SER A 481 -4.23 -17.50 22.58
N GLN A 482 -4.18 -17.86 23.86
CA GLN A 482 -4.32 -19.27 24.25
C GLN A 482 -5.74 -19.77 23.97
N GLU A 483 -6.75 -18.99 24.31
CA GLU A 483 -8.17 -19.31 24.07
C GLU A 483 -8.45 -19.61 22.60
N ARG A 484 -8.02 -18.73 21.68
CA ARG A 484 -8.23 -18.95 20.24
C ARG A 484 -7.43 -20.12 19.70
N TRP A 485 -6.21 -20.33 20.22
CA TRP A 485 -5.38 -21.46 19.83
C TRP A 485 -6.02 -22.79 20.23
N ASP A 486 -6.50 -22.89 21.47
CA ASP A 486 -7.15 -24.10 21.98
C ASP A 486 -8.40 -24.42 21.17
N LYS A 487 -9.25 -23.40 20.91
CA LYS A 487 -10.42 -23.54 20.04
C LYS A 487 -10.04 -24.09 18.66
N TYR A 488 -9.04 -23.50 18.00
CA TYR A 488 -8.56 -23.95 16.70
C TYR A 488 -8.08 -25.41 16.74
N THR A 489 -7.26 -25.77 17.72
CA THR A 489 -6.72 -27.14 17.82
C THR A 489 -7.76 -28.20 18.14
N LEU A 490 -8.84 -27.84 18.85
CA LEU A 490 -9.90 -28.78 19.26
C LEU A 490 -11.00 -28.92 18.21
N SER A 491 -11.32 -27.86 17.46
CA SER A 491 -12.48 -27.86 16.56
C SER A 491 -12.16 -27.83 15.08
N ALA A 492 -10.94 -27.47 14.68
CA ALA A 492 -10.61 -27.22 13.27
C ALA A 492 -9.54 -28.15 12.69
N LEU A 493 -8.81 -28.91 13.53
CA LEU A 493 -7.82 -29.86 13.03
C LEU A 493 -8.48 -31.22 12.73
N PRO A 494 -8.23 -31.82 11.56
CA PRO A 494 -8.74 -33.16 11.27
C PRO A 494 -8.13 -34.16 12.24
N CYS A 495 -8.98 -34.92 12.92
CA CYS A 495 -8.58 -36.09 13.69
C CYS A 495 -8.80 -37.31 12.79
N TYR A 496 -7.70 -37.99 12.45
CA TYR A 496 -7.77 -39.28 11.78
C TYR A 496 -7.68 -40.34 12.88
N GLU A 497 -8.80 -41.00 13.16
CA GLU A 497 -8.88 -42.15 14.08
C GLU A 497 -8.33 -43.43 13.44
#